data_AF-A0A2A3T121-F1
#
_entry.id   AF-A0A2A3T121-F1
#
_cell.length_a   1.000
_cell.length_b   1.000
_cell.length_c   1.000
_cell.angle_alpha   90.00
_cell.angle_beta   90.00
_cell.angle_gamma   90.00
#
_symmetry.space_group_name_H-M   'P 1'
#
loop_
_entity.id
_entity.type
_entity.pdbx_description
1 polymer ?
#
loop_
_entity_poly.entity_id
_entity_poly.type
_entity_poly.pdbx_seq_one_letter_code
_entity_poly.pdbx_strand_id
1 'polypeptide(L)' 'MKALIIAAGLGSRMYTVGDTKPLVSLLGLNLIERVILTAKKSGIKEFC' A
#
# COMPACT_ATOMS: atom_id res chain seq x y z
N MET A 1 2.06 18.51 -4.83
CA MET A 1 2.44 17.36 -5.68
C MET A 1 1.48 16.23 -5.40
N LYS A 2 1.02 15.55 -6.47
CA LYS A 2 0.09 14.42 -6.40
C LYS A 2 0.82 13.12 -6.77
N ALA A 3 0.54 12.03 -6.06
CA ALA A 3 1.08 10.71 -6.34
C ALA A 3 -0.01 9.74 -6.81
N LEU A 4 0.38 8.76 -7.63
CA LEU A 4 -0.44 7.62 -8.02
C LEU A 4 0.09 6.36 -7.32
N ILE A 5 -0.77 5.64 -6.60
CA ILE A 5 -0.43 4.37 -5.96
C ILE A 5 -0.96 3.22 -6.82
N ILE A 6 -0.05 2.46 -7.43
CA ILE A 6 -0.43 1.29 -8.23
C ILE A 6 -0.62 0.07 -7.33
N ALA A 7 -1.88 -0.19 -6.97
CA ALA A 7 -2.31 -1.30 -6.12
C ALA A 7 -3.06 -2.41 -6.88
N ALA A 8 -2.90 -2.52 -8.21
CA ALA A 8 -3.74 -3.34 -9.09
C ALA A 8 -3.26 -4.79 -9.33
N GLY A 9 -2.13 -5.19 -8.76
CA GLY A 9 -1.57 -6.53 -9.01
C GLY A 9 -2.32 -7.63 -8.25
N LEU A 10 -2.58 -8.75 -8.93
CA LEU A 10 -3.34 -9.91 -8.41
C LEU A 10 -2.81 -10.44 -7.06
N GLY A 11 -1.50 -10.39 -6.83
CA GLY A 11 -0.92 -10.78 -5.55
C GLY A 11 -0.99 -12.29 -5.27
N SER A 12 -1.12 -13.14 -6.28
CA SER A 12 -1.36 -14.60 -6.14
C SER A 12 -0.40 -15.34 -5.22
N ARG A 13 0.86 -14.90 -5.16
CA ARG A 13 1.89 -15.45 -4.25
C ARG A 13 1.58 -15.22 -2.76
N MET A 14 0.67 -14.32 -2.43
CA MET A 14 0.34 -13.89 -1.06
C MET A 14 -1.07 -14.33 -0.61
N TYR A 15 -1.80 -15.14 -1.40
CA TYR A 15 -3.16 -15.55 -1.05
C TYR A 15 -3.26 -16.33 0.27
N THR A 16 -2.21 -17.03 0.68
CA THR A 16 -2.17 -17.71 1.98
C THR A 16 -2.01 -16.74 3.16
N VAL A 17 -1.71 -15.48 2.89
CA VAL A 17 -1.47 -14.42 3.89
C VAL A 17 -2.64 -13.44 3.97
N GLY A 18 -3.34 -13.20 2.86
CA GLY A 18 -4.58 -12.42 2.82
C GLY A 18 -5.13 -12.21 1.41
N ASP A 19 -6.37 -11.71 1.34
CA ASP A 19 -7.16 -11.63 0.10
C ASP A 19 -6.50 -10.78 -1.00
N THR A 20 -5.87 -9.66 -0.62
CA THR A 20 -5.21 -8.77 -1.57
C THR A 20 -3.94 -8.19 -0.99
N LYS A 21 -2.84 -8.24 -1.76
CA LYS A 21 -1.50 -7.81 -1.34
C LYS A 21 -1.47 -6.44 -0.65
N PRO A 22 -2.10 -5.37 -1.16
CA PRO A 22 -2.03 -4.05 -0.53
C PRO A 22 -2.62 -4.01 0.89
N LEU A 23 -3.57 -4.90 1.20
CA LEU A 23 -4.26 -4.96 2.49
C LEU A 23 -3.68 -6.00 3.45
N VAL A 24 -2.65 -6.76 3.04
CA VAL A 24 -1.94 -7.65 3.96
C VAL A 24 -1.26 -6.82 5.05
N SER A 25 -1.51 -7.19 6.31
CA SER A 25 -0.89 -6.56 7.47
C SER A 25 0.51 -7.13 7.71
N LEU A 26 1.46 -6.22 7.97
CA LEU A 26 2.82 -6.53 8.37
C LEU A 26 3.17 -5.61 9.54
N LEU A 27 3.56 -6.16 10.68
CA LEU A 27 3.97 -5.39 11.88
C LEU A 27 2.97 -4.27 12.24
N GLY A 28 1.67 -4.59 12.23
CA GLY A 28 0.59 -3.67 12.63
C GLY A 28 0.20 -2.60 11.60
N LEU A 29 0.73 -2.65 10.37
CA LEU A 29 0.30 -1.77 9.27
C LEU A 29 0.11 -2.58 7.99
N ASN A 30 -0.91 -2.24 7.22
CA ASN A 30 -1.11 -2.78 5.88
C ASN A 30 -0.01 -2.29 4.94
N LEU A 31 0.34 -3.10 3.94
CA LEU A 31 1.38 -2.74 2.98
C LEU A 31 1.08 -1.41 2.26
N ILE A 32 -0.19 -1.12 1.95
CA ILE A 32 -0.58 0.15 1.33
C ILE A 32 -0.44 1.35 2.27
N GLU A 33 -0.74 1.18 3.56
CA GLU A 33 -0.59 2.25 4.56
C GLU A 33 0.86 2.68 4.68
N ARG A 34 1.80 1.73 4.63
CA ARG A 34 3.24 2.00 4.64
C ARG A 34 3.65 2.89 3.47
N VAL A 35 3.13 2.64 2.27
CA VAL A 35 3.38 3.47 1.08
C VAL A 35 2.82 4.87 1.28
N ILE A 36 1.56 4.99 1.70
CA ILE A 36 0.90 6.29 1.93
C ILE A 36 1.65 7.11 2.99
N LEU A 37 2.01 6.51 4.12
CA LEU A 37 2.72 7.19 5.20
C LEU A 37 4.11 7.66 4.79
N THR A 38 4.84 6.84 4.00
CA THR A 38 6.16 7.22 3.47
C THR A 38 6.06 8.39 2.49
N ALA A 39 5.07 8.37 1.60
CA ALA A 39 4.82 9.48 0.67
C ALA A 39 4.40 10.76 1.41
N LYS A 40 3.52 10.66 2.42
CA LYS A 40 3.14 11.79 3.28
C LYS A 40 4.33 12.40 4.02
N LYS A 41 5.22 11.56 4.57
CA LYS A 41 6.49 12.02 5.20
C LYS A 41 7.40 12.78 4.22
N SER A 42 7.28 12.48 2.93
CA SER A 42 8.02 13.17 1.86
C SER A 42 7.31 14.43 1.34
N GLY A 43 6.23 14.87 1.99
CA GLY A 43 5.49 16.09 1.62
C GLY A 43 4.40 15.91 0.57
N ILE A 44 4.13 14.68 0.11
CA ILE A 44 3.02 14.40 -0.82
C ILE A 44 1.71 14.37 -0.03
N LYS A 45 0.75 15.21 -0.42
CA LYS A 45 -0.54 15.36 0.29
C LYS A 45 -1.73 14.82 -0.50
N GLU A 46 -1.58 14.69 -1.81
CA GLU A 46 -2.64 14.25 -2.73
C GLU A 46 -2.29 12.90 -3.34
N PHE A 47 -3.28 12.02 -3.41
CA PHE A 47 -3.13 10.64 -3.89
C PHE A 47 -4.21 10.31 -4.91
N CYS A 48 -3.90 9.36 -5.78
CA CYS A 48 -4.81 8.69 -6.70
C CYS A 48 -4.51 7.20 -6.70
#